data_AF-A0A533UC27-F1
#
_entry.id   AF-A0A533UC27-F1
#
_cell.length_a   1.000
_cell.length_b   1.000
_cell.length_c   1.000
_cell.angle_alpha   90.00
_cell.angle_beta   90.00
_cell.angle_gamma   90.00
#
_symmetry.space_group_name_H-M   'P 1'
#
loop_
_entity.id
_entity.type
_entity.pdbx_description
1 polymer ?
#
loop_
_entity_poly.entity_id
_entity_poly.type
_entity_poly.pdbx_seq_one_letter_code
_entity_poly.pdbx_strand_id
1 'polypeptide(L)' 'MTKAKRSSTKGSKVDIALSARTKKAIDSLPEHAQHIFKKAHANAIKQYQNPEKRRGGKSQTAEEVAHKAAWAAVKLK' A
#
# COMPACT_ATOMS: atom_id res chain seq x y z
N MET A 1 -37.34 -17.52 10.94
CA MET A 1 -36.62 -16.26 10.58
C MET A 1 -35.15 -16.58 10.43
N THR A 2 -34.63 -16.62 9.21
CA THR A 2 -33.24 -17.01 8.88
C THR A 2 -32.29 -15.84 9.12
N LYS A 3 -31.29 -16.01 10.00
CA LYS A 3 -30.16 -15.06 10.10
C LYS A 3 -28.87 -15.80 9.79
N ALA A 4 -28.47 -15.73 8.52
CA ALA A 4 -27.19 -16.23 8.05
C ALA A 4 -26.05 -15.49 8.77
N LYS A 5 -25.30 -16.22 9.59
CA LYS A 5 -24.05 -15.78 10.18
C LYS A 5 -22.99 -15.82 9.08
N ARG A 6 -22.74 -14.67 8.44
CA ARG A 6 -21.60 -14.48 7.53
C ARG A 6 -20.32 -14.65 8.36
N SER A 7 -19.76 -15.86 8.31
CA SER A 7 -18.49 -16.19 8.92
C SER A 7 -17.38 -15.44 8.19
N SER A 8 -16.61 -14.74 9.01
CA SER A 8 -15.47 -13.91 8.68
C SER A 8 -14.39 -14.67 7.93
N THR A 9 -14.11 -14.29 6.68
CA THR A 9 -12.85 -14.64 6.02
C THR A 9 -11.72 -13.88 6.70
N LYS A 10 -11.12 -14.55 7.69
CA LYS A 10 -9.89 -14.16 8.35
C LYS A 10 -8.73 -14.64 7.48
N GLY A 11 -8.17 -13.75 6.66
CA GLY A 11 -6.98 -14.00 5.85
C GLY A 11 -6.29 -12.68 5.50
N SER A 12 -4.98 -12.63 5.74
CA SER A 12 -4.00 -11.58 5.37
C SER A 12 -4.18 -10.17 5.93
N LYS A 13 -3.78 -10.00 7.18
CA LYS A 13 -3.46 -8.72 7.84
C LYS A 13 -2.20 -8.06 7.23
N VAL A 14 -2.22 -7.70 5.94
CA VAL A 14 -1.20 -6.83 5.28
C VAL A 14 -1.69 -6.19 3.98
N ASP A 15 -3.00 -6.11 3.74
CA ASP A 15 -3.50 -5.35 2.59
C ASP A 15 -3.56 -3.87 2.99
N ILE A 16 -2.40 -3.20 2.98
CA ILE A 16 -2.37 -1.73 2.89
C ILE A 16 -3.05 -1.43 1.56
N ALA A 17 -4.36 -1.16 1.59
CA ALA A 17 -5.30 -1.41 0.50
C ALA A 17 -4.87 -0.72 -0.82
N LEU A 18 -4.09 -1.43 -1.63
CA LEU A 18 -3.74 -0.99 -2.96
C LEU A 18 -5.03 -0.98 -3.77
N SER A 19 -5.33 0.15 -4.40
CA SER A 19 -6.47 0.22 -5.31
C SER A 19 -6.37 -0.88 -6.36
N ALA A 20 -7.50 -1.42 -6.82
CA ALA A 20 -7.52 -2.47 -7.83
C ALA A 20 -6.70 -2.10 -9.09
N ARG A 21 -6.72 -0.81 -9.46
CA ARG A 21 -5.90 -0.25 -10.55
C ARG A 21 -4.41 -0.38 -10.27
N THR A 22 -3.97 -0.06 -9.05
CA THR A 22 -2.57 -0.17 -8.66
C THR A 22 -2.11 -1.61 -8.63
N LYS A 23 -2.92 -2.50 -8.07
CA LYS A 23 -2.61 -3.93 -8.03
C LYS A 23 -2.39 -4.48 -9.43
N LYS A 24 -3.31 -4.18 -10.37
CA LYS A 24 -3.16 -4.57 -11.78
C LYS A 24 -1.89 -3.99 -12.43
N ALA A 25 -1.55 -2.73 -12.13
CA ALA A 25 -0.34 -2.09 -12.64
C ALA A 25 0.94 -2.73 -12.07
N ILE A 26 0.93 -3.15 -10.81
CA ILE A 26 2.06 -3.86 -10.20
C ILE A 26 2.16 -5.28 -10.73
N ASP A 27 1.04 -5.99 -10.89
CA ASP A 27 1.01 -7.36 -11.39
C ASP A 27 1.56 -7.47 -12.83
N SER A 28 1.49 -6.39 -13.63
CA SER A 28 2.15 -6.33 -14.94
C SER A 28 3.67 -6.11 -14.90
N LEU A 29 4.23 -5.79 -13.74
CA LEU A 29 5.68 -5.59 -13.57
C LEU A 29 6.40 -6.92 -13.31
N PRO A 30 7.71 -7.00 -13.61
CA PRO A 30 8.55 -8.14 -13.20
C PRO A 30 8.49 -8.40 -11.70
N GLU A 31 8.62 -9.66 -11.28
CA GLU A 31 8.49 -10.08 -9.87
C GLU A 31 9.38 -9.25 -8.92
N HIS A 32 10.60 -8.93 -9.36
CA HIS A 32 11.53 -8.10 -8.60
C HIS A 32 10.99 -6.69 -8.31
N ALA A 33 10.34 -6.07 -9.29
CA ALA A 33 9.71 -4.76 -9.16
C ALA A 33 8.49 -4.80 -8.23
N GLN A 34 7.69 -5.87 -8.27
CA GLN A 34 6.59 -6.06 -7.34
C GLN A 34 7.08 -6.14 -5.89
N HIS A 35 8.18 -6.86 -5.69
CA HIS A 35 8.80 -7.01 -4.38
C HIS A 35 9.33 -5.66 -3.86
N ILE A 36 10.00 -4.88 -4.72
CA ILE A 36 10.48 -3.53 -4.39
C ILE A 36 9.31 -2.63 -4.02
N PHE A 37 8.24 -2.64 -4.81
CA PHE A 37 7.06 -1.85 -4.53
C PHE A 37 6.50 -2.17 -3.13
N LYS A 38 6.25 -3.46 -2.83
CA LYS A 38 5.68 -3.89 -1.54
C LYS A 38 6.58 -3.49 -0.37
N LYS A 39 7.90 -3.69 -0.48
CA LYS A 39 8.87 -3.29 0.54
C LYS A 39 8.93 -1.78 0.74
N ALA A 40 9.04 -1.02 -0.34
CA ALA A 40 9.12 0.44 -0.29
C ALA A 40 7.84 1.06 0.27
N HIS A 41 6.67 0.53 -0.10
CA HIS A 41 5.39 0.95 0.42
C HIS A 41 5.27 0.70 1.92
N ALA A 42 5.58 -0.51 2.39
CA ALA A 42 5.54 -0.85 3.81
C ALA A 42 6.52 0.00 4.64
N ASN A 43 7.71 0.28 4.10
CA ASN A 43 8.68 1.14 4.77
C ASN A 43 8.19 2.60 4.83
N ALA A 44 7.73 3.14 3.71
CA ALA A 44 7.25 4.52 3.66
C ALA A 44 6.03 4.75 4.56
N ILE A 45 5.09 3.79 4.66
CA ILE A 45 3.98 3.88 5.63
C ILE A 45 4.53 4.05 7.04
N LYS A 46 5.47 3.20 7.47
CA LYS A 46 6.10 3.27 8.81
C LYS A 46 6.80 4.60 9.05
N GLN A 47 7.46 5.14 8.02
CA GLN A 47 8.20 6.39 8.12
C GLN A 47 7.28 7.62 8.20
N TYR A 48 6.13 7.57 7.50
CA TYR A 48 5.19 8.69 7.37
C TYR A 48 3.90 8.53 8.17
N GLN A 49 3.87 7.62 9.16
CA GLN A 49 2.73 7.48 10.09
C GLN A 49 2.44 8.81 10.79
N ASN A 50 3.49 9.52 11.21
CA ASN A 50 3.34 10.82 11.83
C ASN A 50 3.09 11.89 10.76
N PRO A 51 1.98 12.63 10.83
CA PRO A 51 1.64 13.66 9.84
C PRO A 51 2.70 14.76 9.75
N GLU A 52 3.35 15.10 10.87
CA GLU A 52 4.39 16.14 10.92
C GLU A 52 5.66 15.76 10.14
N LYS A 53 5.90 14.46 9.92
CA LYS A 53 7.03 13.98 9.11
C LYS A 53 6.73 14.02 7.61
N ARG A 54 5.49 14.36 7.22
CA ARG A 54 5.07 14.45 5.81
C ARG A 54 5.21 15.89 5.34
N ARG A 55 5.72 16.08 4.11
CA ARG A 55 5.85 17.41 3.48
C ARG A 55 4.52 18.17 3.38
N GLY A 56 3.40 17.45 3.21
CA GLY A 56 2.05 18.02 3.16
C GLY A 56 1.29 17.96 4.48
N GLY A 57 1.93 17.57 5.59
CA GLY A 57 1.28 17.49 6.90
C GLY A 57 0.03 16.60 6.89
N LYS A 58 -1.08 17.20 7.33
CA LYS A 58 -2.42 16.57 7.39
C LYS A 58 -3.15 16.58 6.04
N SER A 59 -2.69 17.39 5.07
CA SER A 59 -3.30 17.46 3.74
C SER A 59 -2.98 16.25 2.86
N GLN A 60 -2.00 15.44 3.26
CA GLN A 60 -1.62 14.20 2.58
C GLN A 60 -1.72 13.03 3.55
N THR A 61 -2.19 11.89 3.05
CA THR A 61 -2.24 10.64 3.81
C THR A 61 -0.88 9.93 3.78
N ALA A 62 -0.58 9.08 4.77
CA ALA A 62 0.66 8.30 4.78
C ALA A 62 0.70 7.36 3.58
N GLU A 63 -0.46 6.85 3.20
CA GLU A 63 -0.72 5.95 2.09
C GLU A 63 -0.39 6.61 0.75
N GLU A 64 -0.85 7.85 0.51
CA GLU A 64 -0.52 8.57 -0.72
C GLU A 64 0.99 8.84 -0.87
N VAL A 65 1.65 9.22 0.23
CA VAL A 65 3.10 9.45 0.23
C VAL A 65 3.84 8.14 0.01
N ALA A 66 3.41 7.06 0.67
CA ALA A 66 4.00 5.73 0.52
C ALA A 66 3.81 5.18 -0.89
N HIS A 67 2.66 5.42 -1.50
CA HIS A 67 2.38 5.03 -2.87
C HIS A 67 3.34 5.69 -3.86
N LYS A 68 3.53 7.01 -3.74
CA LYS A 68 4.46 7.76 -4.58
C LYS A 68 5.91 7.31 -4.36
N ALA A 69 6.32 7.11 -3.11
CA ALA A 69 7.65 6.62 -2.77
C ALA A 69 7.91 5.22 -3.34
N ALA A 70 6.92 4.33 -3.28
CA ALA A 70 7.03 2.97 -3.82
C ALA A 70 7.20 2.97 -5.35
N TRP A 71 6.44 3.78 -6.07
CA TRP A 71 6.63 3.93 -7.53
C TRP A 71 7.97 4.55 -7.90
N ALA A 72 8.48 5.50 -7.12
CA ALA A 72 9.83 6.02 -7.34
C ALA A 72 10.89 4.93 -7.16
N ALA A 73 10.76 4.09 -6.13
CA ALA A 73 11.67 2.97 -5.90
C ALA A 73 11.65 1.93 -7.03
N VAL A 74 10.47 1.63 -7.57
CA VAL A 74 10.34 0.74 -8.75
C VAL A 74 11.04 1.32 -9.97
N LYS A 75 10.93 2.63 -10.21
CA LYS A 75 11.53 3.31 -11.37
C LYS A 75 13.06 3.43 -11.30
N LEU A 76 13.62 3.43 -10.10
CA LEU A 76 15.07 3.54 -9.88
C LEU A 76 15.80 2.20 -10.05
N LYS A 77 15.06 1.10 -10.19
CA LYS A 77 15.62 -0.24 -10.34
C LYS A 77 15.54 -0.69 -11.79
#